data_AF-A0A961W695-F1
#
_entry.id   AF-A0A961W695-F1
#
_cell.length_a   1.000
_cell.length_b   1.000
_cell.length_c   1.000
_cell.angle_alpha   90.00
_cell.angle_beta   90.00
_cell.angle_gamma   90.00
#
_symmetry.space_group_name_H-M   'P 1'
#
loop_
_entity.id
_entity.type
_entity.pdbx_description
1 polymer ?
#
loop_
_entity_poly.entity_id
_entity_poly.type
_entity_poly.pdbx_seq_one_letter_code
_entity_poly.pdbx_strand_id
1 'polypeptide(L)'
;MATGGSEDGKDRRSERGTISAEDRASIHNRLSDLDRRLDDVARRRAPPVQDAGERGAAMGQAFKIALELVVGVAFGAIVGWALDRFFGTSGPWFLIVFLVLGFAAGMLNVIRTAQRLQAQSEQLQRSAPSVKDDPEKEG
;
A
#
# COMPACT_ATOMS: atom_id res chain seq x y z
N MET A 1 50.36 -59.53 -40.54
CA MET A 1 49.63 -59.47 -39.25
C MET A 1 49.67 -58.01 -38.84
N ALA A 2 48.61 -57.21 -39.06
CA ALA A 2 47.29 -57.15 -38.37
C ALA A 2 47.47 -56.78 -36.89
N THR A 3 46.88 -55.72 -36.32
CA THR A 3 45.48 -55.25 -36.30
C THR A 3 45.49 -53.75 -35.89
N GLY A 4 44.57 -52.84 -36.25
CA GLY A 4 43.10 -52.92 -36.22
C GLY A 4 42.56 -52.25 -34.94
N GLY A 5 41.60 -51.33 -35.07
CA GLY A 5 40.80 -50.76 -33.97
C GLY A 5 40.62 -49.24 -34.11
N SER A 6 39.58 -48.69 -34.75
CA SER A 6 38.13 -48.69 -34.44
C SER A 6 37.74 -47.92 -33.16
N GLU A 7 37.07 -46.78 -33.41
CA GLU A 7 35.85 -46.28 -32.76
C GLU A 7 35.80 -46.20 -31.23
N ASP A 8 35.63 -44.99 -30.67
CA ASP A 8 34.65 -44.80 -29.59
C ASP A 8 34.15 -43.36 -29.50
N GLY A 9 32.83 -43.22 -29.54
CA GLY A 9 32.12 -41.99 -29.23
C GLY A 9 31.55 -42.08 -27.83
N LYS A 10 32.03 -41.22 -26.93
CA LYS A 10 31.44 -40.89 -25.61
C LYS A 10 32.27 -39.73 -25.07
N ASP A 11 31.75 -38.61 -24.60
CA ASP A 11 30.66 -38.48 -23.66
C ASP A 11 30.05 -37.08 -23.76
N ARG A 12 28.72 -37.04 -23.89
CA ARG A 12 27.95 -35.89 -23.42
C ARG A 12 27.96 -35.92 -21.89
N ARG A 13 28.95 -35.28 -21.27
CA ARG A 13 28.95 -35.05 -19.82
C ARG A 13 29.09 -33.56 -19.52
N SER A 14 27.92 -32.92 -19.51
CA SER A 14 27.53 -31.85 -18.60
C SER A 14 28.57 -31.49 -17.53
N GLU A 15 29.40 -30.48 -17.79
CA GLU A 15 30.11 -29.71 -16.77
C GLU A 15 29.58 -28.27 -16.82
N ARG A 16 28.47 -28.01 -16.11
CA ARG A 16 28.50 -27.22 -14.87
C ARG A 16 29.27 -25.90 -15.01
N GLY A 17 28.63 -24.91 -15.63
CA GLY A 17 27.99 -23.81 -14.89
C GLY A 17 28.80 -23.09 -13.79
N THR A 18 30.13 -23.01 -13.88
CA THR A 18 30.88 -22.07 -13.06
C THR A 18 30.97 -20.75 -13.83
N ILE A 19 30.08 -19.83 -13.49
CA ILE A 19 30.17 -18.43 -13.92
C ILE A 19 31.60 -17.98 -13.60
N SER A 20 32.42 -17.73 -14.63
CA SER A 20 33.82 -17.34 -14.47
C SER A 20 33.89 -16.11 -13.57
N ALA A 21 34.98 -15.94 -12.82
CA ALA A 21 35.15 -14.74 -11.97
C ALA A 21 34.99 -13.44 -12.79
N GLU A 22 35.42 -13.50 -14.06
CA GLU A 22 35.26 -12.45 -15.05
C GLU A 22 33.79 -12.22 -15.46
N ASP A 23 33.05 -13.30 -15.71
CA ASP A 23 31.61 -13.22 -16.02
C ASP A 23 30.82 -12.61 -14.86
N ARG A 24 31.16 -12.96 -13.61
CA ARG A 24 30.55 -12.40 -12.40
C ARG A 24 30.80 -10.90 -12.28
N ALA A 25 32.03 -10.46 -12.57
CA ALA A 25 32.38 -9.04 -12.60
C ALA A 25 31.59 -8.29 -13.68
N SER A 26 31.43 -8.88 -14.86
CA SER A 26 30.67 -8.28 -15.96
C SER A 26 29.16 -8.16 -15.65
N ILE A 27 28.59 -9.15 -14.98
CA ILE A 27 27.18 -9.15 -14.55
C ILE A 27 26.96 -8.09 -13.49
N HIS A 28 27.87 -7.96 -12.52
CA HIS A 28 27.81 -6.92 -11.51
C HIS A 28 27.83 -5.51 -12.12
N ASN A 29 28.73 -5.26 -13.07
CA ASN A 29 28.80 -3.97 -13.77
C ASN A 29 27.50 -3.64 -14.53
N ARG A 30 26.90 -4.64 -15.18
CA ARG A 30 25.61 -4.47 -15.86
C ARG A 30 24.51 -4.21 -14.85
N LEU A 31 24.41 -4.99 -13.78
CA LEU A 31 23.41 -4.77 -12.73
C LEU A 31 23.53 -3.39 -12.09
N SER A 32 24.75 -2.89 -11.84
CA SER A 32 24.97 -1.53 -11.35
C SER A 32 24.52 -0.45 -12.34
N ASP A 33 24.69 -0.66 -13.65
CA ASP A 33 24.19 0.25 -14.68
C ASP A 33 22.66 0.21 -14.76
N LEU A 34 22.07 -0.98 -14.65
CA LEU A 34 20.61 -1.14 -14.58
C LEU A 34 20.04 -0.48 -13.32
N ASP A 35 20.67 -0.69 -12.17
CA ASP A 35 20.25 -0.10 -10.89
C ASP A 35 20.31 1.44 -10.95
N ARG A 36 21.38 2.00 -11.51
CA ARG A 36 21.49 3.44 -11.77
C ARG A 36 20.41 3.97 -12.72
N ARG A 37 20.11 3.24 -13.79
CA ARG A 37 19.04 3.62 -14.74
C ARG A 37 17.66 3.50 -14.12
N LEU A 38 17.43 2.47 -13.30
CA LEU A 38 16.21 2.27 -12.53
C LEU A 38 16.04 3.41 -11.52
N ASP A 39 17.09 3.79 -10.80
CA ASP A 39 17.10 4.92 -9.89
C ASP A 39 16.86 6.25 -10.61
N ASP A 40 17.48 6.49 -11.76
CA ASP A 40 17.27 7.71 -12.54
C ASP A 40 15.83 7.79 -13.08
N VAL A 41 15.27 6.66 -13.55
CA VAL A 41 13.86 6.60 -13.97
C VAL A 41 12.92 6.71 -12.78
N ALA A 42 13.24 6.10 -11.64
CA ALA A 42 12.48 6.21 -10.39
C ALA A 42 12.50 7.65 -9.87
N ARG A 43 13.63 8.36 -9.95
CA ARG A 43 13.78 9.79 -9.59
C ARG A 43 13.13 10.73 -10.60
N ARG A 44 12.97 10.32 -11.86
CA ARG A 44 12.22 11.09 -12.88
C ARG A 44 10.71 10.83 -12.82
N ARG A 45 10.30 9.63 -12.38
CA ARG A 45 8.89 9.25 -12.15
C ARG A 45 8.39 9.66 -10.78
N ALA A 46 9.25 9.75 -9.78
CA ALA A 46 8.97 10.52 -8.59
C ALA A 46 9.06 11.98 -9.00
N PRO A 47 7.97 12.77 -8.96
CA PRO A 47 8.15 14.21 -8.95
C PRO A 47 9.05 14.62 -7.77
N PRO A 48 9.37 15.90 -7.56
CA PRO A 48 9.82 16.36 -6.25
C PRO A 48 8.66 16.17 -5.23
N VAL A 49 8.45 14.94 -4.73
CA VAL A 49 7.28 14.48 -3.94
C VAL A 49 7.68 13.86 -2.61
N GLN A 50 8.49 14.57 -1.82
CA GLN A 50 8.34 14.37 -0.37
C GLN A 50 7.07 15.11 0.07
N ASP A 51 6.89 16.37 -0.36
CA ASP A 51 5.69 17.16 -0.06
C ASP A 51 4.42 16.78 -0.84
N ALA A 52 4.50 16.57 -2.15
CA ALA A 52 3.30 16.36 -2.97
C ALA A 52 2.71 14.94 -2.86
N GLY A 53 3.52 13.94 -2.50
CA GLY A 53 3.07 12.58 -2.23
C GLY A 53 2.34 12.47 -0.89
N GLU A 54 2.90 13.08 0.15
CA GLU A 54 2.26 13.16 1.47
C GLU A 54 0.99 14.00 1.45
N ARG A 55 1.00 15.16 0.76
CA ARG A 55 -0.22 15.97 0.57
C ARG A 55 -1.29 15.22 -0.21
N GLY A 56 -0.91 14.48 -1.24
CA GLY A 56 -1.85 13.64 -2.01
C GLY A 56 -2.45 12.51 -1.18
N ALA A 57 -1.64 11.83 -0.38
CA ALA A 57 -2.09 10.78 0.54
C ALA A 57 -3.01 11.34 1.64
N ALA A 58 -2.64 12.47 2.25
CA ALA A 58 -3.45 13.15 3.27
C ALA A 58 -4.80 13.63 2.69
N MET A 59 -4.80 14.20 1.49
CA MET A 59 -6.02 14.59 0.79
C MET A 59 -6.90 13.39 0.44
N GLY A 60 -6.31 12.28 -0.03
CA GLY A 60 -7.04 11.04 -0.30
C GLY A 60 -7.68 10.44 0.96
N GLN A 61 -6.98 10.52 2.10
CA GLN A 61 -7.49 10.10 3.40
C GLN A 61 -8.67 10.98 3.84
N ALA A 62 -8.53 12.30 3.76
CA ALA A 62 -9.58 13.25 4.09
C ALA A 62 -10.82 13.07 3.20
N PHE A 63 -10.62 12.84 1.90
CA PHE A 63 -11.69 12.58 0.95
C PHE A 63 -12.43 11.28 1.26
N LYS A 64 -11.72 10.20 1.62
CA LYS A 64 -12.37 8.96 2.08
C LYS A 64 -13.26 9.19 3.30
N ILE A 65 -12.77 9.91 4.31
CA ILE A 65 -13.54 10.22 5.52
C ILE A 65 -14.79 11.04 5.16
N ALA A 66 -14.66 12.02 4.27
CA ALA A 66 -15.80 12.80 3.77
C ALA A 66 -16.80 11.91 3.01
N LEU A 67 -16.30 11.02 2.15
CA LEU A 67 -17.14 10.06 1.42
C LEU A 67 -17.87 9.09 2.36
N GLU A 68 -17.25 8.61 3.43
CA GLU A 68 -17.91 7.73 4.40
C GLU A 68 -19.16 8.39 4.99
N LEU A 69 -19.07 9.68 5.33
CA LEU A 69 -20.20 10.45 5.82
C LEU A 69 -21.26 10.65 4.72
N VAL A 70 -20.85 11.08 3.53
CA VAL A 70 -21.76 11.35 2.41
C VAL A 70 -22.50 10.09 1.98
N VAL A 71 -21.82 8.93 1.93
CA VAL A 71 -22.42 7.65 1.57
C VAL A 71 -23.48 7.24 2.61
N GLY A 72 -23.21 7.39 3.91
CA GLY A 72 -24.18 7.09 4.96
C GLY A 72 -25.44 7.96 4.87
N VAL A 73 -25.26 9.27 4.67
CA VAL A 73 -26.37 10.23 4.51
C VAL A 73 -27.15 9.96 3.23
N ALA A 74 -26.47 9.76 2.10
CA ALA A 74 -27.10 9.49 0.81
C ALA A 74 -27.91 8.18 0.86
N PHE A 75 -27.37 7.13 1.49
CA PHE A 75 -28.09 5.87 1.67
C PHE A 75 -29.35 6.06 2.51
N GLY A 76 -29.26 6.79 3.64
CA GLY A 76 -30.41 7.13 4.47
C GLY A 76 -31.46 7.94 3.71
N ALA A 77 -31.04 8.93 2.93
CA ALA A 77 -31.93 9.76 2.12
C ALA A 77 -32.64 8.94 1.02
N ILE A 78 -31.93 8.07 0.30
CA ILE A 78 -32.50 7.21 -0.74
C ILE A 78 -33.54 6.26 -0.14
N VAL A 79 -33.19 5.60 0.97
CA VAL A 79 -34.09 4.66 1.66
C VAL A 79 -35.31 5.40 2.21
N GLY A 80 -35.09 6.50 2.94
CA GLY A 80 -36.17 7.29 3.53
C GLY A 80 -37.12 7.87 2.47
N TRP A 81 -36.59 8.38 1.36
CA TRP A 81 -37.40 8.86 0.23
C TRP A 81 -38.20 7.73 -0.44
N ALA A 82 -37.59 6.56 -0.63
CA ALA A 82 -38.30 5.41 -1.18
C ALA A 82 -39.46 4.99 -0.25
N LEU A 83 -39.23 4.93 1.06
CA LEU A 83 -40.28 4.61 2.03
C LEU A 83 -41.40 5.66 2.02
N ASP A 84 -41.07 6.95 2.04
CA ASP A 84 -42.08 8.01 1.96
C ASP A 84 -42.97 7.85 0.72
N ARG A 85 -42.40 7.39 -0.41
CA ARG A 85 -43.14 7.16 -1.65
C ARG A 85 -44.05 5.92 -1.60
N PHE A 86 -43.62 4.84 -0.92
CA PHE A 86 -44.40 3.61 -0.76
C PHE A 86 -45.56 3.78 0.21
N PHE A 87 -45.35 4.47 1.33
CA PHE A 87 -46.37 4.66 2.36
C PHE A 87 -47.34 5.80 2.07
N GLY A 88 -47.07 6.63 1.05
CA GLY A 88 -47.97 7.69 0.61
C GLY A 88 -48.29 8.71 1.70
N THR A 89 -47.41 8.85 2.69
CA THR A 89 -47.59 9.78 3.81
C THR A 89 -47.60 11.21 3.28
N SER A 90 -48.53 12.05 3.77
CA SER A 90 -48.68 13.45 3.35
C SER A 90 -47.45 14.34 3.64
N GLY A 91 -46.42 13.80 4.31
CA GLY A 91 -45.15 14.48 4.60
C GLY A 91 -43.96 13.51 4.60
N PRO A 92 -42.72 14.02 4.46
CA PRO A 92 -41.51 13.23 4.29
C PRO A 92 -40.92 12.76 5.64
N TRP A 93 -41.72 12.04 6.42
CA TRP A 93 -41.36 11.65 7.78
C TRP A 93 -40.22 10.62 7.81
N PHE A 94 -40.28 9.60 6.94
CA PHE A 94 -39.24 8.58 6.89
C PHE A 94 -37.95 9.16 6.34
N LEU A 95 -37.99 10.07 5.38
CA LEU A 95 -36.79 10.79 4.93
C LEU A 95 -36.11 11.51 6.09
N ILE A 96 -36.84 12.26 6.93
CA ILE A 96 -36.23 12.98 8.06
C ILE A 96 -35.58 11.99 9.05
N VAL A 97 -36.31 10.93 9.44
CA VAL A 97 -35.81 9.94 10.39
C VAL A 97 -34.58 9.21 9.84
N PHE A 98 -34.64 8.73 8.60
CA PHE A 98 -33.53 8.02 7.97
C PHE A 98 -32.36 8.92 7.61
N LEU A 99 -32.59 10.22 7.37
CA LEU A 99 -31.52 11.19 7.18
C LEU A 99 -30.72 11.37 8.47
N VAL A 100 -31.40 11.56 9.61
CA VAL A 100 -30.75 11.66 10.93
C VAL A 100 -30.03 10.37 11.27
N LEU A 101 -30.67 9.22 11.02
CA LEU A 101 -30.07 7.91 11.29
C LEU A 101 -28.86 7.63 10.39
N GLY A 102 -28.94 7.98 9.11
CA GLY A 102 -27.84 7.85 8.14
C GLY A 102 -26.67 8.75 8.49
N PHE A 103 -26.94 9.99 8.93
CA PHE A 103 -25.91 10.90 9.45
C PHE A 103 -25.25 10.35 10.72
N ALA A 104 -26.05 9.88 11.69
CA ALA A 104 -25.53 9.29 12.92
C ALA A 104 -24.66 8.06 12.63
N ALA A 105 -25.10 7.18 11.73
CA ALA A 105 -24.33 6.02 11.28
C ALA A 105 -23.02 6.43 10.59
N GLY A 106 -23.06 7.42 9.69
CA GLY A 106 -21.87 7.97 9.04
C GLY A 106 -20.88 8.56 10.04
N MET A 107 -21.37 9.35 11.01
CA MET A 107 -20.55 9.92 12.07
C MET A 107 -19.89 8.85 12.94
N LEU A 108 -20.65 7.81 13.31
CA LEU A 108 -20.12 6.67 14.08
C LEU A 108 -19.02 5.94 13.32
N ASN A 109 -19.14 5.83 11.98
CA ASN A 109 -18.10 5.25 11.15
C ASN A 109 -16.83 6.11 11.13
N VAL A 110 -16.97 7.44 10.98
CA VAL A 110 -15.85 8.39 11.01
C VAL A 110 -15.10 8.33 12.34
N ILE A 111 -15.82 8.35 13.47
CA ILE A 111 -15.22 8.27 14.81
C ILE A 111 -14.47 6.95 14.97
N ARG A 112 -15.07 5.83 14.55
CA ARG A 112 -14.43 4.51 14.59
C ARG A 112 -13.18 4.46 13.72
N THR A 113 -13.19 5.10 12.54
CA THR A 113 -12.02 5.21 11.67
C THR A 113 -10.91 6.03 12.34
N ALA A 114 -11.25 7.17 12.96
CA ALA A 114 -10.29 7.99 13.70
C ALA A 114 -9.64 7.22 14.87
N GLN A 115 -10.44 6.49 15.64
CA GLN A 115 -9.94 5.65 16.75
C GLN A 115 -8.98 4.56 16.27
N ARG A 116 -9.28 3.90 15.13
CA ARG A 116 -8.41 2.89 14.54
C ARG A 116 -7.06 3.45 14.08
N LEU A 117 -7.05 4.68 13.56
CA LEU A 117 -5.82 5.36 13.15
C LEU A 117 -4.94 5.69 14.36
N GLN A 118 -5.53 6.17 15.46
CA GLN A 118 -4.82 6.44 16.72
C GLN A 118 -4.20 5.16 17.31
N ALA A 119 -4.98 4.09 17.41
CA ALA A 119 -4.50 2.81 17.95
C ALA A 119 -3.34 2.21 17.12
N GLN A 120 -3.34 2.37 15.80
CA GLN A 120 -2.22 1.94 14.95
C GLN A 120 -0.96 2.76 15.18
N SER A 121 -1.08 4.09 15.34
CA SER A 121 0.08 4.94 15.60
C SER A 121 0.77 4.62 16.93
N GLU A 122 0.00 4.29 17.98
CA GLU A 122 0.56 3.88 19.28
C GLU A 122 1.28 2.53 19.20
N GLN A 123 0.73 1.56 18.45
CA GLN A 123 1.37 0.25 18.26
C GLN A 123 2.68 0.36 17.48
N LEU A 124 2.74 1.23 16.47
CA LEU A 124 3.98 1.51 15.74
C LEU A 124 5.05 2.17 16.64
N GLN A 125 4.64 3.14 17.48
CA GLN A 125 5.55 3.76 18.44
C GLN A 125 6.02 2.78 19.53
N ARG A 126 5.17 1.86 19.98
CA ARG A 126 5.54 0.82 20.96
C ARG A 126 6.42 -0.28 20.37
N SER A 127 6.35 -0.50 19.06
CA SER A 127 7.17 -1.47 18.33
C SER A 127 8.53 -0.89 17.86
N ALA A 128 8.65 0.43 17.76
CA ALA A 128 9.94 1.10 17.62
C ALA A 128 10.62 1.14 19.00
N PRO A 129 11.83 0.58 19.16
CA PRO A 129 12.48 0.54 20.47
C PRO A 129 12.73 1.97 20.93
N SER A 130 12.08 2.35 22.03
CA SER A 130 12.37 3.57 22.77
C SER A 130 13.88 3.65 22.97
N VAL A 131 14.50 4.60 22.27
CA VAL A 131 15.88 5.00 22.54
C VAL A 131 15.88 5.45 23.99
N LYS A 132 16.54 4.67 24.84
CA LYS A 132 16.78 5.02 26.24
C LYS A 132 17.55 6.34 26.22
N ASP A 133 16.96 7.37 26.79
CA ASP A 133 17.73 8.50 27.28
C ASP A 133 18.74 7.93 28.28
N ASP A 134 20.02 8.19 28.04
CA ASP A 134 21.12 7.81 28.94
C ASP A 134 21.35 9.00 29.87
N PRO A 135 20.79 9.02 31.11
CA PRO A 135 21.12 10.05 32.06
C PRO A 135 22.42 9.66 32.73
N GLU A 136 23.56 9.97 32.14
CA GLU A 136 24.82 10.07 32.87
C GLU A 136 25.90 10.53 31.90
N LYS A 137 26.43 11.74 32.11
CA LYS A 137 27.81 11.96 32.61
C LYS A 137 27.93 13.42 33.07
N GLU A 138 27.57 13.65 34.34
CA GLU A 138 28.34 14.59 35.15
C GLU A 138 29.57 13.84 35.67
N GLY A 139 30.73 14.49 35.60
CA GLY A 139 32.04 13.98 36.02
C GLY A 139 33.16 14.85 35.48
#